data_AF-A0A9E5FFS7-F1
#
_entry.id   AF-A0A9E5FFS7-F1
#
_cell.length_a   1.000
_cell.length_b   1.000
_cell.length_c   1.000
_cell.angle_alpha   90.00
_cell.angle_beta   90.00
_cell.angle_gamma   90.00
#
_symmetry.space_group_name_H-M   'P 1'
#
loop_
_entity.id
_entity.type
_entity.pdbx_description
1 polymer ?
#
loop_
_entity_poly.entity_id
_entity_poly.type
_entity_poly.pdbx_seq_one_letter_code
_entity_poly.pdbx_strand_id
1 'polypeptide(L)'
;MILFFLILSAGEPVYERDVLSFVKQHCIDCHSGPKAKGDFRLILPTSSADALKSPAQWERVAQVLRSGDMPPSSKPRPSKSSSDAVNQWIDEKALGVVCAGTPKPGRVTLRRLNREEYGNAMRDLLGIGYRVGEDLPADDVGDGFDNQADVLTLSPLHLEKYLANAEQAVSQAWRSPSGKRAIGIRNNGPESTEQLKAFIVQQTRRAWRRPASAADVDRLTKVALNAGSKPEERVTAAMTAILVSPRFLFLVEGEPPPGAADRALDGYERAARLALFLWSSVPDDTLLDAAANGELMRPEGLNSQVERMLRDGKSKALARNFTGQWLQLRNLKTIQPDPMRFPGITEALKEDMLGECEAFFSNMLTENGPITDFIDSRYTFVNDRLAQFYGYKLPKVRNAGFRRFDFTDDRRG
;
A
#
# COMPACT_ATOMS: atom_id res chain seq x y z
N MET A 1 -26.99 11.88 -50.98
CA MET A 1 -27.74 10.64 -50.70
C MET A 1 -27.14 10.05 -49.44
N ILE A 2 -27.76 10.33 -48.29
CA ILE A 2 -27.29 9.97 -46.95
C ILE A 2 -27.59 8.48 -46.75
N LEU A 3 -26.56 7.64 -46.61
CA LEU A 3 -26.75 6.26 -46.17
C LEU A 3 -26.66 6.24 -44.64
N PHE A 4 -27.83 6.25 -44.01
CA PHE A 4 -28.02 5.99 -42.58
C PHE A 4 -27.57 4.54 -42.30
N PHE A 5 -26.42 4.36 -41.65
CA PHE A 5 -26.07 3.08 -41.04
C PHE A 5 -26.94 2.93 -39.78
N LEU A 6 -28.05 2.21 -39.92
CA LEU A 6 -28.81 1.67 -38.81
C LEU A 6 -27.89 0.73 -38.02
N ILE A 7 -27.35 1.22 -36.90
CA ILE A 7 -26.82 0.36 -35.85
C ILE A 7 -28.03 -0.35 -35.25
N LEU A 8 -28.36 -1.54 -35.76
CA LEU A 8 -29.21 -2.47 -35.03
C LEU A 8 -28.43 -2.89 -33.77
N SER A 9 -28.91 -2.42 -32.62
CA SER A 9 -28.56 -2.93 -31.30
C SER A 9 -28.95 -4.41 -31.20
N ALA A 10 -28.07 -5.30 -31.64
CA ALA A 10 -28.13 -6.71 -31.29
C ALA A 10 -27.73 -6.85 -29.82
N GLY A 11 -28.71 -6.85 -28.92
CA GLY A 11 -28.54 -7.44 -27.60
C GLY A 11 -28.17 -8.91 -27.82
N GLU A 12 -26.91 -9.26 -27.54
CA GLU A 12 -26.33 -10.53 -27.96
C GLU A 12 -27.05 -11.75 -27.32
N PRO A 13 -27.26 -12.85 -28.05
CA PRO A 13 -27.92 -14.07 -27.58
C PRO A 13 -27.28 -14.71 -26.32
N VAL A 14 -26.07 -14.30 -25.95
CA VAL A 14 -25.34 -14.75 -24.75
C VAL A 14 -25.95 -14.17 -23.47
N TYR A 15 -26.37 -12.90 -23.45
CA TYR A 15 -26.95 -12.30 -22.24
C TYR A 15 -28.29 -12.96 -21.89
N GLU A 16 -29.16 -13.11 -22.87
CA GLU A 16 -30.50 -13.69 -22.64
C GLU A 16 -30.44 -15.18 -22.30
N ARG A 17 -29.55 -15.94 -22.94
CA ARG A 17 -29.41 -17.38 -22.71
C ARG A 17 -28.70 -17.67 -21.38
N ASP A 18 -27.58 -17.01 -21.11
CA ASP A 18 -26.68 -17.44 -20.05
C ASP A 18 -26.87 -16.59 -18.78
N VAL A 19 -26.90 -15.26 -18.90
CA VAL A 19 -26.95 -14.37 -17.73
C VAL A 19 -28.37 -14.22 -17.19
N LEU A 20 -29.34 -13.92 -18.06
CA LEU A 20 -30.73 -13.70 -17.65
C LEU A 20 -31.37 -14.99 -17.10
N SER A 21 -31.12 -16.13 -17.74
CA SER A 21 -31.59 -17.44 -17.28
C SER A 21 -31.00 -17.76 -15.89
N PHE A 22 -29.69 -17.59 -15.73
CA PHE A 22 -29.00 -17.85 -14.49
C PHE A 22 -29.52 -17.00 -13.33
N VAL A 23 -29.69 -15.69 -13.55
CA VAL A 23 -30.20 -14.77 -12.52
C VAL A 23 -31.63 -15.14 -12.11
N LYS A 24 -32.49 -15.49 -13.07
CA LYS A 24 -33.85 -15.96 -12.78
C LYS A 24 -33.84 -17.23 -11.94
N GLN A 25 -32.97 -18.18 -12.26
CA GLN A 25 -32.94 -19.48 -11.60
C GLN A 25 -32.29 -19.47 -10.21
N HIS A 26 -31.25 -18.65 -10.02
CA HIS A 26 -30.41 -18.74 -8.82
C HIS A 26 -30.45 -17.51 -7.90
N CYS A 27 -30.96 -16.36 -8.35
CA CYS A 27 -30.84 -15.10 -7.59
C CYS A 27 -32.20 -14.52 -7.18
N ILE A 28 -33.16 -14.42 -8.11
CA ILE A 28 -34.38 -13.60 -7.93
C ILE A 28 -35.28 -14.09 -6.80
N ASP A 29 -35.37 -15.41 -6.57
CA ASP A 29 -36.22 -15.98 -5.52
C ASP A 29 -35.87 -15.47 -4.11
N CYS A 30 -34.60 -15.12 -3.86
CA CYS A 30 -34.14 -14.64 -2.56
C CYS A 30 -33.80 -13.14 -2.55
N HIS A 31 -33.45 -12.56 -3.69
CA HIS A 31 -32.93 -11.18 -3.78
C HIS A 31 -33.88 -10.20 -4.47
N SER A 32 -35.13 -10.57 -4.75
CA SER A 32 -36.14 -9.67 -5.31
C SER A 32 -37.23 -9.27 -4.31
N GLY A 33 -37.93 -8.18 -4.61
CA GLY A 33 -39.08 -7.72 -3.83
C GLY A 33 -38.76 -7.13 -2.44
N PRO A 34 -39.78 -6.91 -1.60
CA PRO A 34 -39.64 -6.26 -0.30
C PRO A 34 -39.04 -7.16 0.81
N LYS A 35 -38.87 -8.47 0.55
CA LYS A 35 -38.29 -9.44 1.50
C LYS A 35 -36.93 -9.98 1.04
N ALA A 36 -36.20 -9.19 0.26
CA ALA A 36 -34.87 -9.56 -0.22
C ALA A 36 -33.92 -9.85 0.95
N LYS A 37 -33.12 -10.91 0.83
CA LYS A 37 -32.20 -11.37 1.89
C LYS A 37 -30.81 -10.75 1.74
N GLY A 38 -30.10 -10.62 2.86
CA GLY A 38 -28.68 -10.22 2.90
C GLY A 38 -28.43 -8.78 2.47
N ASP A 39 -29.37 -7.87 2.74
CA ASP A 39 -29.33 -6.44 2.36
C ASP A 39 -28.97 -6.19 0.88
N PHE A 40 -29.25 -7.18 0.03
CA PHE A 40 -28.99 -7.13 -1.40
C PHE A 40 -30.29 -7.33 -2.17
N ARG A 41 -30.69 -6.31 -2.92
CA ARG A 41 -31.86 -6.33 -3.79
C ARG A 41 -31.43 -6.24 -5.25
N LEU A 42 -31.72 -7.29 -5.99
CA LEU A 42 -31.51 -7.38 -7.42
C LEU A 42 -32.82 -7.17 -8.15
N ILE A 43 -32.89 -6.11 -8.96
CA ILE A 43 -33.98 -5.92 -9.91
C ILE A 43 -33.61 -6.72 -11.15
N LEU A 44 -34.46 -7.66 -11.56
CA LEU A 44 -34.23 -8.50 -12.72
C LEU A 44 -34.04 -7.60 -13.96
N PRO A 45 -32.85 -7.55 -14.57
CA PRO A 45 -32.62 -6.71 -15.72
C PRO A 45 -33.13 -7.42 -16.97
N THR A 46 -34.10 -6.81 -17.65
CA THR A 46 -34.77 -7.39 -18.82
C THR A 46 -33.90 -7.42 -20.08
N SER A 47 -32.81 -6.67 -20.10
CA SER A 47 -31.86 -6.61 -21.20
C SER A 47 -30.43 -6.37 -20.69
N SER A 48 -29.44 -6.65 -21.53
CA SER A 48 -28.03 -6.32 -21.21
C SER A 48 -27.88 -4.82 -20.95
N ALA A 49 -28.55 -3.96 -21.72
CA ALA A 49 -28.48 -2.51 -21.52
C ALA A 49 -29.04 -2.07 -20.17
N ASP A 50 -30.08 -2.74 -19.66
CA ASP A 50 -30.64 -2.47 -18.34
C ASP A 50 -29.70 -2.94 -17.23
N ALA A 51 -29.07 -4.10 -17.40
CA ALA A 51 -28.09 -4.61 -16.46
C ALA A 51 -26.90 -3.65 -16.27
N LEU A 52 -26.42 -3.05 -17.37
CA LEU A 52 -25.28 -2.12 -17.37
C LEU A 52 -25.55 -0.79 -16.66
N LYS A 53 -26.80 -0.46 -16.31
CA LYS A 53 -27.14 0.75 -15.54
C LYS A 53 -26.70 0.68 -14.08
N SER A 54 -26.38 -0.52 -13.58
CA SER A 54 -26.08 -0.77 -12.16
C SER A 54 -24.79 -1.60 -11.97
N PRO A 55 -23.61 -1.12 -12.40
CA PRO A 55 -22.35 -1.89 -12.35
C PRO A 55 -21.95 -2.32 -10.93
N ALA A 56 -22.17 -1.46 -9.92
CA ALA A 56 -21.88 -1.77 -8.52
C ALA A 56 -22.70 -2.96 -7.96
N GLN A 57 -23.88 -3.25 -8.53
CA GLN A 57 -24.64 -4.45 -8.15
C GLN A 57 -24.00 -5.71 -8.73
N TRP A 58 -23.47 -5.64 -9.95
CA TRP A 58 -22.81 -6.75 -10.62
C TRP A 58 -21.45 -7.09 -10.02
N GLU A 59 -20.74 -6.11 -9.46
CA GLU A 59 -19.53 -6.34 -8.69
C GLU A 59 -19.78 -7.26 -7.48
N ARG A 60 -20.86 -6.98 -6.71
CA ARG A 60 -21.27 -7.84 -5.59
C ARG A 60 -21.72 -9.22 -6.06
N VAL A 61 -22.41 -9.32 -7.20
CA VAL A 61 -22.78 -10.60 -7.81
C VAL A 61 -21.53 -11.40 -8.18
N ALA A 62 -20.56 -10.79 -8.84
CA ALA A 62 -19.30 -11.46 -9.19
C ALA A 62 -18.55 -11.95 -7.94
N GLN A 63 -18.52 -11.14 -6.88
CA GLN A 63 -17.88 -11.54 -5.62
C GLN A 63 -18.50 -12.82 -5.05
N VAL A 64 -19.82 -12.88 -4.89
CA VAL A 64 -20.49 -14.06 -4.29
C VAL A 64 -20.49 -15.29 -5.19
N LEU A 65 -20.40 -15.11 -6.52
CA LEU A 65 -20.24 -16.20 -7.47
C LEU A 65 -18.81 -16.77 -7.48
N ARG A 66 -17.80 -15.89 -7.37
CA ARG A 66 -16.38 -16.29 -7.28
C ARG A 66 -16.07 -17.01 -5.96
N SER A 67 -16.65 -16.56 -4.86
CA SER A 67 -16.50 -17.22 -3.56
C SER A 67 -17.34 -18.50 -3.44
N GLY A 68 -18.37 -18.67 -4.28
CA GLY A 68 -19.29 -19.81 -4.23
C GLY A 68 -20.23 -19.79 -3.02
N ASP A 69 -20.38 -18.63 -2.37
CA ASP A 69 -21.23 -18.45 -1.19
C ASP A 69 -22.71 -18.51 -1.54
N MET A 70 -23.07 -18.12 -2.77
CA MET A 70 -24.45 -18.07 -3.27
C MET A 70 -24.68 -19.04 -4.43
N PRO A 71 -25.84 -19.71 -4.49
CA PRO A 71 -26.90 -19.79 -3.47
C PRO A 71 -26.45 -20.49 -2.17
N PRO A 72 -27.13 -20.24 -1.03
CA PRO A 72 -26.80 -20.87 0.25
C PRO A 72 -26.87 -22.40 0.14
N SER A 73 -26.17 -23.10 1.04
CA SER A 73 -26.06 -24.57 1.01
C SER A 73 -27.40 -25.32 1.01
N SER A 74 -28.49 -24.69 1.47
CA SER A 74 -29.85 -25.23 1.46
C SER A 74 -30.57 -25.12 0.10
N LYS A 75 -29.92 -24.55 -0.93
CA LYS A 75 -30.48 -24.37 -2.27
C LYS A 75 -29.57 -25.01 -3.34
N PRO A 76 -30.13 -25.43 -4.49
CA PRO A 76 -29.33 -25.94 -5.60
C PRO A 76 -28.30 -24.90 -6.06
N ARG A 77 -27.02 -25.27 -6.02
CA ARG A 77 -25.93 -24.43 -6.49
C ARG A 77 -25.71 -24.60 -8.00
N PRO A 78 -25.38 -23.51 -8.72
CA PRO A 78 -25.03 -23.60 -10.13
C PRO A 78 -23.73 -24.40 -10.33
N SER A 79 -23.53 -24.91 -11.55
CA SER A 79 -22.23 -25.50 -11.91
C SER A 79 -21.17 -24.41 -12.01
N LYS A 80 -19.91 -24.78 -11.76
CA LYS A 80 -18.77 -23.86 -11.89
C LYS A 80 -18.71 -23.21 -13.28
N SER A 81 -18.91 -24.00 -14.34
CA SER A 81 -18.92 -23.49 -15.71
C SER A 81 -20.01 -22.45 -15.98
N SER A 82 -21.18 -22.60 -15.34
CA SER A 82 -22.27 -21.64 -15.47
C SER A 82 -21.99 -20.35 -14.72
N SER A 83 -21.42 -20.43 -13.52
CA SER A 83 -20.97 -19.25 -12.77
C SER A 83 -19.83 -18.52 -13.49
N ASP A 84 -18.89 -19.26 -14.08
CA ASP A 84 -17.76 -18.70 -14.83
C ASP A 84 -18.23 -17.92 -16.06
N ALA A 85 -19.22 -18.43 -16.82
CA ALA A 85 -19.79 -17.74 -17.97
C ALA A 85 -20.46 -16.40 -17.57
N VAL A 86 -21.15 -16.36 -16.42
CA VAL A 86 -21.74 -15.13 -15.89
C VAL A 86 -20.66 -14.16 -15.40
N ASN A 87 -19.65 -14.64 -14.69
CA ASN A 87 -18.51 -13.83 -14.25
C ASN A 87 -17.77 -13.22 -15.44
N GLN A 88 -17.54 -13.99 -16.50
CA GLN A 88 -16.91 -13.50 -17.72
C GLN A 88 -17.73 -12.37 -18.36
N TRP A 89 -19.05 -12.52 -18.46
CA TRP A 89 -19.90 -11.46 -18.98
C TRP A 89 -19.88 -10.21 -18.08
N ILE A 90 -19.90 -10.39 -16.75
CA ILE A 90 -19.79 -9.29 -15.78
C ILE A 90 -18.48 -8.54 -15.99
N ASP A 91 -17.36 -9.26 -16.09
CA ASP A 91 -16.04 -8.67 -16.28
C ASP A 91 -15.96 -7.88 -17.59
N GLU A 92 -16.36 -8.49 -18.70
CA GLU A 92 -16.23 -7.88 -20.03
C GLU A 92 -17.19 -6.71 -20.25
N LYS A 93 -18.45 -6.84 -19.81
CA LYS A 93 -19.52 -5.90 -20.16
C LYS A 93 -19.87 -4.97 -19.00
N ALA A 94 -20.05 -5.49 -17.78
CA ALA A 94 -20.57 -4.71 -16.65
C ALA A 94 -19.49 -3.93 -15.90
N LEU A 95 -18.32 -4.54 -15.69
CA LEU A 95 -17.19 -3.93 -15.00
C LEU A 95 -16.15 -3.34 -15.96
N GLY A 96 -16.20 -3.73 -17.25
CA GLY A 96 -15.24 -3.28 -18.25
C GLY A 96 -13.80 -3.67 -17.90
N VAL A 97 -13.63 -4.78 -17.17
CA VAL A 97 -12.35 -5.43 -16.90
C VAL A 97 -11.89 -6.05 -18.22
N VAL A 98 -11.30 -5.22 -19.06
CA VAL A 98 -10.66 -5.66 -20.29
C VAL A 98 -9.18 -5.86 -19.94
N CYS A 99 -8.74 -7.12 -19.78
CA CYS A 99 -7.31 -7.43 -19.63
C CYS A 99 -6.46 -6.91 -20.81
N ALA A 100 -7.10 -6.58 -21.94
CA ALA A 100 -6.51 -6.01 -23.15
C ALA A 100 -6.90 -4.53 -23.43
N GLY A 101 -7.60 -3.85 -22.51
CA GLY A 101 -8.03 -2.45 -22.66
C GLY A 101 -7.18 -1.48 -21.87
N THR A 102 -7.37 -0.18 -22.08
CA THR A 102 -6.73 0.87 -21.25
C THR A 102 -7.29 0.76 -19.83
N PRO A 103 -6.48 0.40 -18.82
CA PRO A 103 -6.94 0.30 -17.44
C PRO A 103 -7.52 1.64 -17.00
N LYS A 104 -8.72 1.64 -16.40
CA LYS A 104 -9.33 2.82 -15.79
C LYS A 104 -9.04 2.81 -14.30
N PRO A 105 -8.02 3.54 -13.81
CA PRO A 105 -7.58 3.44 -12.42
C PRO A 105 -8.55 4.03 -11.39
N GLY A 106 -9.70 4.58 -11.82
CA GLY A 106 -10.67 5.21 -10.95
C GLY A 106 -10.18 6.56 -10.40
N ARG A 107 -10.93 7.10 -9.43
CA ARG A 107 -10.53 8.31 -8.70
C ARG A 107 -9.66 7.91 -7.52
N VAL A 108 -8.61 8.69 -7.28
CA VAL A 108 -7.71 8.49 -6.15
C VAL A 108 -8.23 9.34 -5.00
N THR A 109 -8.57 8.72 -3.88
CA THR A 109 -8.92 9.41 -2.65
C THR A 109 -7.66 9.84 -1.91
N LEU A 110 -7.77 10.92 -1.12
CA LEU A 110 -6.66 11.41 -0.31
C LEU A 110 -6.24 10.33 0.69
N ARG A 111 -5.02 9.80 0.55
CA ARG A 111 -4.52 8.69 1.37
C ARG A 111 -3.53 9.18 2.42
N ARG A 112 -3.83 8.99 3.71
CA ARG A 112 -2.86 9.27 4.77
C ARG A 112 -1.71 8.26 4.72
N LEU A 113 -0.51 8.65 5.16
CA LEU A 113 0.53 7.67 5.49
C LEU A 113 0.05 6.84 6.68
N ASN A 114 0.08 5.51 6.57
CA ASN A 114 -0.16 4.67 7.74
C ASN A 114 0.99 4.81 8.75
N ARG A 115 0.84 4.25 9.95
CA ARG A 115 1.82 4.38 11.04
C ARG A 115 3.22 3.92 10.66
N GLU A 116 3.31 2.82 9.92
CA GLU A 116 4.60 2.26 9.47
C GLU A 116 5.25 3.16 8.41
N GLU A 117 4.48 3.64 7.42
CA GLU A 117 4.95 4.57 6.40
C GLU A 117 5.39 5.92 7.00
N TYR A 118 4.61 6.47 7.93
CA TYR A 118 4.97 7.68 8.67
C TYR A 118 6.27 7.48 9.46
N GLY A 119 6.36 6.38 10.22
CA GLY A 119 7.54 6.06 11.02
C GLY A 119 8.79 5.87 10.16
N ASN A 120 8.68 5.21 9.01
CA ASN A 120 9.77 5.03 8.05
C ASN A 120 10.21 6.38 7.43
N ALA A 121 9.24 7.18 6.98
CA ALA A 121 9.49 8.51 6.41
C ALA A 121 10.21 9.43 7.40
N MET A 122 9.78 9.44 8.66
CA MET A 122 10.42 10.20 9.73
C MET A 122 11.88 9.77 9.94
N ARG A 123 12.17 8.46 9.98
CA ARG A 123 13.55 7.96 10.10
C ARG A 123 14.42 8.32 8.91
N ASP A 124 13.89 8.20 7.70
CA ASP A 124 14.61 8.48 6.46
C ASP A 124 14.91 9.96 6.23
N LEU A 125 14.06 10.85 6.75
CA LEU A 125 14.26 12.30 6.68
C LEU A 125 15.18 12.80 7.80
N LEU A 126 15.02 12.25 9.01
CA LEU A 126 15.65 12.79 10.21
C LEU A 126 16.89 12.04 10.69
N GLY A 127 17.19 10.86 10.12
CA GLY A 127 18.38 10.07 10.48
C GLY A 127 18.38 9.58 11.93
N ILE A 128 17.19 9.37 12.50
CA ILE A 128 16.97 8.93 13.88
C ILE A 128 16.87 7.39 13.96
N GLY A 129 17.42 6.82 15.04
CA GLY A 129 17.51 5.37 15.24
C GLY A 129 16.34 4.71 15.97
N TYR A 130 15.29 5.47 16.31
CA TYR A 130 14.14 4.95 17.05
C TYR A 130 12.86 4.99 16.21
N ARG A 131 11.85 4.21 16.61
CA ARG A 131 10.57 4.13 15.91
C ARG A 131 9.68 5.32 16.31
N VAL A 132 9.27 6.11 15.33
CA VAL A 132 8.33 7.23 15.51
C VAL A 132 6.94 6.77 15.08
N GLY A 133 5.88 7.26 15.74
CA GLY A 133 4.50 6.96 15.37
C GLY A 133 3.92 5.69 15.99
N GLU A 134 4.63 5.05 16.93
CA GLU A 134 4.08 3.92 17.69
C GLU A 134 2.96 4.31 18.66
N ASP A 135 2.86 5.60 18.97
CA ASP A 135 1.85 6.18 19.84
C ASP A 135 0.68 6.84 19.07
N LEU A 136 0.71 6.78 17.74
CA LEU A 136 -0.43 7.15 16.90
C LEU A 136 -1.59 6.17 17.13
N PRO A 137 -2.85 6.61 17.02
CA PRO A 137 -3.99 5.70 16.97
C PRO A 137 -3.78 4.63 15.89
N ALA A 138 -4.24 3.40 16.14
CA ALA A 138 -4.14 2.31 15.16
C ALA A 138 -4.84 2.68 13.85
N ASP A 139 -4.28 2.23 12.73
CA ASP A 139 -4.90 2.39 11.41
C ASP A 139 -6.00 1.33 11.21
N ASP A 140 -7.10 1.73 10.58
CA ASP A 140 -8.16 0.81 10.17
C ASP A 140 -7.69 -0.07 9.00
N VAL A 141 -8.26 -1.28 8.90
CA VAL A 141 -7.93 -2.28 7.88
C VAL A 141 -9.10 -2.42 6.89
N GLY A 142 -8.84 -2.16 5.61
CA GLY A 142 -9.75 -2.45 4.49
C GLY A 142 -9.18 -3.58 3.65
N ASP A 143 -9.98 -4.55 3.21
CA ASP A 143 -9.58 -5.74 2.42
C ASP A 143 -8.27 -6.44 2.87
N GLY A 144 -7.96 -6.40 4.18
CA GLY A 144 -6.73 -6.96 4.74
C GLY A 144 -5.49 -6.04 4.71
N PHE A 145 -5.63 -4.80 4.24
CA PHE A 145 -4.57 -3.80 4.13
C PHE A 145 -4.87 -2.53 4.95
N ASP A 146 -3.86 -2.02 5.65
CA ASP A 146 -3.90 -0.81 6.50
C ASP A 146 -3.28 0.42 5.82
N ASN A 147 -3.02 0.34 4.52
CA ASN A 147 -2.57 1.45 3.70
C ASN A 147 -3.64 1.93 2.70
N GLN A 148 -4.89 1.52 2.88
CA GLN A 148 -6.01 1.86 2.00
C GLN A 148 -6.58 3.24 2.31
N ALA A 149 -6.79 4.04 1.27
CA ALA A 149 -7.24 5.42 1.43
C ALA A 149 -8.63 5.54 2.08
N ASP A 150 -9.55 4.62 1.75
CA ASP A 150 -10.96 4.72 2.13
C ASP A 150 -11.23 4.45 3.62
N VAL A 151 -10.28 3.84 4.32
CA VAL A 151 -10.38 3.53 5.77
C VAL A 151 -9.42 4.37 6.61
N LEU A 152 -8.45 5.07 6.01
CA LEU A 152 -7.46 5.85 6.75
C LEU A 152 -7.99 7.22 7.16
N THR A 153 -8.79 7.23 8.23
CA THR A 153 -9.33 8.46 8.81
C THR A 153 -8.26 9.28 9.56
N LEU A 154 -8.56 10.56 9.79
CA LEU A 154 -7.74 11.47 10.59
C LEU A 154 -8.59 12.01 11.76
N SER A 155 -8.19 11.66 12.98
CA SER A 155 -8.84 12.14 14.21
C SER A 155 -8.05 13.30 14.85
N PRO A 156 -8.66 14.09 15.76
CA PRO A 156 -7.93 15.12 16.50
C PRO A 156 -6.70 14.58 17.24
N LEU A 157 -6.80 13.38 17.81
CA LEU A 157 -5.68 12.72 18.48
C LEU A 157 -4.50 12.44 17.52
N HIS A 158 -4.77 12.12 16.25
CA HIS A 158 -3.69 11.98 15.27
C HIS A 158 -2.94 13.30 15.09
N LEU A 159 -3.63 14.44 15.00
CA LEU A 159 -3.01 15.74 14.80
C LEU A 159 -2.11 16.13 15.99
N GLU A 160 -2.60 15.93 17.21
CA GLU A 160 -1.82 16.15 18.44
C GLU A 160 -0.54 15.29 18.44
N LYS A 161 -0.68 14.01 18.12
CA LYS A 161 0.44 13.07 18.06
C LYS A 161 1.42 13.38 16.93
N TYR A 162 0.96 13.78 15.75
CA TYR A 162 1.84 14.19 14.66
C TYR A 162 2.68 15.40 15.04
N LEU A 163 2.10 16.39 15.71
CA LEU A 163 2.83 17.57 16.16
C LEU A 163 3.88 17.19 17.21
N ALA A 164 3.49 16.46 18.24
CA ALA A 164 4.40 16.01 19.29
C ALA A 164 5.55 15.15 18.73
N ASN A 165 5.23 14.20 17.86
CA ASN A 165 6.23 13.35 17.22
C ASN A 165 7.18 14.15 16.32
N ALA A 166 6.67 15.12 15.55
CA ALA A 166 7.50 15.97 14.70
C ALA A 166 8.46 16.83 15.53
N GLU A 167 7.98 17.52 16.56
CA GLU A 167 8.81 18.36 17.43
C GLU A 167 9.89 17.55 18.13
N GLN A 168 9.51 16.42 18.75
CA GLN A 168 10.45 15.55 19.45
C GLN A 168 11.51 14.99 18.49
N ALA A 169 11.10 14.47 17.34
CA ALA A 169 11.99 13.85 16.39
C ALA A 169 12.99 14.84 15.76
N VAL A 170 12.53 16.04 15.42
CA VAL A 170 13.41 17.09 14.90
C VAL A 170 14.41 17.55 15.96
N SER A 171 13.95 17.72 17.21
CA SER A 171 14.82 18.10 18.32
C SER A 171 15.89 17.02 18.60
N GLN A 172 15.55 15.74 18.49
CA GLN A 172 16.52 14.63 18.58
C GLN A 172 17.48 14.60 17.39
N ALA A 173 16.98 14.85 16.18
CA ALA A 173 17.82 14.93 14.99
C ALA A 173 18.86 16.05 15.13
N TRP A 174 18.46 17.21 15.65
CA TRP A 174 19.37 18.33 15.92
C TRP A 174 20.45 17.99 16.95
N ARG A 175 20.16 17.19 17.98
CA ARG A 175 21.14 16.83 19.02
C ARG A 175 22.13 15.76 18.61
N SER A 176 21.87 15.01 17.54
CA SER A 176 22.73 13.90 17.10
C SER A 176 23.56 14.25 15.86
N PRO A 177 24.83 13.80 15.77
CA PRO A 177 25.62 13.98 14.56
C PRO A 177 25.00 13.33 13.32
N SER A 178 24.38 12.16 13.46
CA SER A 178 23.67 11.49 12.36
C SER A 178 22.45 12.27 11.91
N GLY A 179 21.66 12.78 12.86
CA GLY A 179 20.47 13.56 12.54
C GLY A 179 20.81 14.88 11.86
N LYS A 180 21.77 15.65 12.39
CA LYS A 180 22.26 16.87 11.74
C LYS A 180 22.70 16.62 10.30
N ARG A 181 23.43 15.53 10.05
CA ARG A 181 23.82 15.14 8.68
C ARG A 181 22.60 14.82 7.81
N ALA A 182 21.62 14.07 8.34
CA ALA A 182 20.42 13.68 7.59
C ALA A 182 19.57 14.89 7.18
N ILE A 183 19.37 15.85 8.09
CA ILE A 183 18.66 17.11 7.78
C ILE A 183 19.57 18.15 7.09
N GLY A 184 20.80 17.81 6.71
CA GLY A 184 21.67 18.71 5.96
C GLY A 184 22.23 19.91 6.75
N ILE A 185 22.21 19.86 8.08
CA ILE A 185 22.79 20.90 8.94
C ILE A 185 24.31 20.76 8.95
N ARG A 186 24.97 21.82 8.47
CA ARG A 186 26.42 22.02 8.53
C ARG A 186 26.75 23.10 9.56
N ASN A 187 27.88 22.97 10.26
CA ASN A 187 28.31 23.92 11.30
C ASN A 187 27.19 24.20 12.32
N ASN A 188 26.79 25.47 12.46
CA ASN A 188 25.75 25.94 13.38
C ASN A 188 24.32 25.93 12.78
N GLY A 189 24.15 25.50 11.52
CA GLY A 189 22.88 25.61 10.78
C GLY A 189 22.74 26.91 9.98
N PRO A 190 21.55 27.21 9.45
CA PRO A 190 21.31 28.40 8.64
C PRO A 190 21.31 29.67 9.50
N GLU A 191 22.29 30.54 9.29
CA GLU A 191 22.46 31.81 10.00
C GLU A 191 21.75 32.97 9.29
N SER A 192 21.64 32.90 7.95
CA SER A 192 20.93 33.90 7.12
C SER A 192 19.55 33.40 6.66
N THR A 193 18.68 34.33 6.26
CA THR A 193 17.36 34.02 5.69
C THR A 193 17.49 33.24 4.38
N GLU A 194 18.50 33.53 3.56
CA GLU A 194 18.78 32.85 2.29
C GLU A 194 19.21 31.40 2.54
N GLN A 195 20.07 31.17 3.54
CA GLN A 195 20.45 29.81 3.96
C GLN A 195 19.25 29.02 4.49
N LEU A 196 18.36 29.68 5.25
CA LEU A 196 17.12 29.07 5.75
C LEU A 196 16.16 28.71 4.62
N LYS A 197 15.99 29.58 3.60
CA LYS A 197 15.20 29.28 2.41
C LYS A 197 15.76 28.08 1.64
N ALA A 198 17.07 28.04 1.43
CA ALA A 198 17.74 26.92 0.77
C ALA A 198 17.55 25.60 1.54
N PHE A 199 17.67 25.65 2.88
CA PHE A 199 17.36 24.53 3.75
C PHE A 199 15.91 24.06 3.56
N ILE A 200 14.92 24.97 3.63
CA ILE A 200 13.50 24.63 3.46
C ILE A 200 13.22 24.00 2.09
N VAL A 201 13.82 24.51 1.01
CA VAL A 201 13.69 23.93 -0.34
C VAL A 201 14.22 22.49 -0.36
N GLN A 202 15.37 22.24 0.25
CA GLN A 202 15.96 20.90 0.31
C GLN A 202 15.07 19.94 1.11
N GLN A 203 14.58 20.35 2.28
CA GLN A 203 13.81 19.47 3.16
C GLN A 203 12.41 19.18 2.63
N THR A 204 11.75 20.17 2.03
CA THR A 204 10.42 20.00 1.42
C THR A 204 10.46 19.08 0.21
N ARG A 205 11.54 19.07 -0.57
CA ARG A 205 11.68 18.23 -1.77
C ARG A 205 11.42 16.76 -1.48
N ARG A 206 12.08 16.19 -0.46
CA ARG A 206 11.87 14.79 -0.04
C ARG A 206 10.59 14.61 0.77
N ALA A 207 10.34 15.47 1.75
CA ALA A 207 9.19 15.33 2.65
C ALA A 207 7.85 15.41 1.90
N TRP A 208 7.71 16.36 0.97
CA TRP A 208 6.49 16.53 0.18
C TRP A 208 6.54 15.79 -1.15
N ARG A 209 7.60 15.01 -1.39
CA ARG A 209 7.79 14.16 -2.58
C ARG A 209 7.80 14.94 -3.90
N ARG A 210 8.04 16.26 -3.83
CA ARG A 210 8.11 17.18 -4.97
C ARG A 210 8.68 18.54 -4.55
N PRO A 211 9.16 19.38 -5.49
CA PRO A 211 9.55 20.75 -5.18
C PRO A 211 8.40 21.55 -4.57
N ALA A 212 8.71 22.31 -3.52
CA ALA A 212 7.81 23.31 -2.95
C ALA A 212 7.69 24.53 -3.87
N SER A 213 6.54 25.20 -3.85
CA SER A 213 6.38 26.49 -4.54
C SER A 213 7.13 27.60 -3.80
N ALA A 214 7.46 28.70 -4.49
CA ALA A 214 8.07 29.87 -3.84
C ALA A 214 7.20 30.40 -2.68
N ALA A 215 5.88 30.39 -2.85
CA ALA A 215 4.93 30.81 -1.82
C ALA A 215 4.97 29.89 -0.59
N ASP A 216 5.17 28.59 -0.78
CA ASP A 216 5.32 27.65 0.34
C ASP A 216 6.62 27.89 1.11
N VAL A 217 7.72 28.10 0.39
CA VAL A 217 9.03 28.42 0.99
C VAL A 217 8.95 29.71 1.80
N ASP A 218 8.32 30.75 1.26
CA ASP A 218 8.15 32.02 1.97
C ASP A 218 7.28 31.88 3.22
N ARG A 219 6.20 31.07 3.15
CA ARG A 219 5.33 30.81 4.31
C ARG A 219 6.09 30.07 5.42
N LEU A 220 6.81 29.01 5.08
CA LEU A 220 7.62 28.24 6.03
C LEU A 220 8.77 29.07 6.61
N THR A 221 9.37 29.95 5.80
CA THR A 221 10.42 30.88 6.26
C THR A 221 9.86 31.84 7.31
N LYS A 222 8.65 32.37 7.12
CA LYS A 222 7.99 33.23 8.12
C LYS A 222 7.73 32.47 9.43
N VAL A 223 7.24 31.22 9.35
CA VAL A 223 7.04 30.37 10.54
C VAL A 223 8.36 30.20 11.30
N ALA A 224 9.44 29.87 10.59
CA ALA A 224 10.75 29.68 11.16
C ALA A 224 11.30 30.96 11.82
N LEU A 225 11.23 32.11 11.14
CA LEU A 225 11.70 33.39 11.67
C LEU A 225 10.92 33.85 12.91
N ASN A 226 9.63 33.53 12.99
CA ASN A 226 8.80 33.85 14.15
C ASN A 226 9.09 32.97 15.37
N ALA A 227 9.72 31.81 15.18
CA ALA A 227 10.01 30.88 16.27
C ALA A 227 11.17 31.35 17.16
N GLY A 228 12.11 32.15 16.63
CA GLY A 228 13.23 32.65 17.41
C GLY A 228 14.42 33.14 16.58
N SER A 229 15.48 33.54 17.28
CA SER A 229 16.70 34.06 16.68
C SER A 229 17.77 32.98 16.47
N LYS A 230 17.72 31.86 17.20
CA LYS A 230 18.72 30.80 17.09
C LYS A 230 18.43 29.89 15.90
N PRO A 231 19.47 29.39 15.18
CA PRO A 231 19.28 28.44 14.09
C PRO A 231 18.48 27.19 14.49
N GLU A 232 18.70 26.66 15.71
CA GLU A 232 17.96 25.50 16.23
C GLU A 232 16.45 25.75 16.33
N GLU A 233 16.04 26.91 16.87
CA GLU A 233 14.63 27.28 17.03
C GLU A 233 13.95 27.40 15.65
N ARG A 234 14.63 28.06 14.70
CA ARG A 234 14.15 28.26 13.32
C ARG A 234 14.03 26.95 12.55
N VAL A 235 15.05 26.09 12.63
CA VAL A 235 15.06 24.78 11.97
C VAL A 235 14.01 23.86 12.57
N THR A 236 13.87 23.86 13.90
CA THR A 236 12.85 23.07 14.58
C THR A 236 11.46 23.46 14.10
N ALA A 237 11.13 24.75 14.12
CA ALA A 237 9.83 25.23 13.67
C ALA A 237 9.58 24.97 12.17
N ALA A 238 10.57 25.18 11.31
CA ALA A 238 10.45 24.91 9.88
C ALA A 238 10.16 23.42 9.61
N MET A 239 10.95 22.53 10.20
CA MET A 239 10.83 21.09 10.01
C MET A 239 9.53 20.55 10.60
N THR A 240 9.15 20.98 11.80
CA THR A 240 7.85 20.63 12.39
C THR A 240 6.72 21.02 11.45
N ALA A 241 6.71 22.26 10.92
CA ALA A 241 5.69 22.71 9.98
C ALA A 241 5.68 21.89 8.65
N ILE A 242 6.86 21.46 8.18
CA ILE A 242 6.98 20.57 7.01
C ILE A 242 6.34 19.20 7.28
N LEU A 243 6.62 18.62 8.46
CA LEU A 243 6.27 17.25 8.85
C LEU A 243 4.84 17.09 9.41
N VAL A 244 4.13 18.19 9.70
CA VAL A 244 2.69 18.17 10.02
C VAL A 244 1.81 18.68 8.87
N SER A 245 2.43 19.06 7.75
CA SER A 245 1.72 19.52 6.56
C SER A 245 0.90 18.39 5.94
N PRO A 246 -0.30 18.66 5.41
CA PRO A 246 -1.05 17.68 4.62
C PRO A 246 -0.22 17.11 3.45
N ARG A 247 0.72 17.89 2.89
CA ARG A 247 1.61 17.45 1.80
C ARG A 247 2.61 16.38 2.24
N PHE A 248 2.91 16.30 3.54
CA PHE A 248 3.73 15.24 4.13
C PHE A 248 2.87 14.09 4.67
N LEU A 249 1.77 14.39 5.37
CA LEU A 249 0.93 13.38 6.01
C LEU A 249 0.10 12.57 5.02
N PHE A 250 -0.15 13.10 3.83
CA PHE A 250 -0.95 12.45 2.81
C PHE A 250 -0.19 12.29 1.50
N LEU A 251 -0.54 11.24 0.77
CA LEU A 251 -0.28 11.10 -0.64
C LEU A 251 -1.34 11.92 -1.39
N VAL A 252 -0.93 13.09 -1.88
CA VAL A 252 -1.79 14.01 -2.62
C VAL A 252 -1.48 13.88 -4.10
N GLU A 253 -2.48 13.49 -4.88
CA GLU A 253 -2.41 13.40 -6.33
C GLU A 253 -3.39 14.39 -6.97
N GLY A 254 -3.11 14.77 -8.21
CA GLY A 254 -3.93 15.72 -8.96
C GLY A 254 -5.25 15.14 -9.44
N GLU A 255 -6.31 15.95 -9.37
CA GLU A 255 -7.63 15.62 -9.93
C GLU A 255 -7.60 15.56 -11.46
N PRO A 256 -8.41 14.70 -12.09
CA PRO A 256 -8.66 14.76 -13.53
C PRO A 256 -9.14 16.15 -13.98
N PRO A 257 -8.74 16.61 -15.17
CA PRO A 257 -9.29 17.82 -15.77
C PRO A 257 -10.83 17.77 -15.83
N PRO A 258 -11.53 18.92 -15.77
CA PRO A 258 -12.98 18.96 -15.93
C PRO A 258 -13.43 18.22 -17.20
N GLY A 259 -14.31 17.24 -17.05
CA GLY A 259 -14.82 16.42 -18.15
C GLY A 259 -13.98 15.18 -18.50
N ALA A 260 -12.79 15.00 -17.92
CA ALA A 260 -12.02 13.77 -18.03
C ALA A 260 -12.41 12.77 -16.92
N ALA A 261 -12.47 11.49 -17.27
CA ALA A 261 -12.73 10.43 -16.29
C ALA A 261 -11.48 10.11 -15.45
N ASP A 262 -10.29 10.30 -16.03
CA ASP A 262 -9.00 9.92 -15.46
C ASP A 262 -7.88 10.92 -15.81
N ARG A 263 -6.73 10.75 -15.15
CA ARG A 263 -5.51 11.52 -15.36
C ARG A 263 -4.30 10.59 -15.34
N ALA A 264 -3.37 10.81 -16.25
CA ALA A 264 -2.05 10.20 -16.13
C ALA A 264 -1.29 10.81 -14.94
N LEU A 265 -0.69 9.95 -14.12
CA LEU A 265 0.22 10.38 -13.06
C LEU A 265 1.43 11.09 -13.65
N ASP A 266 1.84 12.19 -13.01
CA ASP A 266 3.11 12.84 -13.32
C ASP A 266 4.31 12.07 -12.73
N GLY A 267 5.52 12.52 -13.07
CA GLY A 267 6.75 11.87 -12.61
C GLY A 267 6.89 11.83 -11.09
N TYR A 268 6.47 12.88 -10.37
CA TYR A 268 6.58 12.94 -8.91
C TYR A 268 5.56 12.04 -8.23
N GLU A 269 4.35 11.96 -8.77
CA GLU A 269 3.32 11.02 -8.28
C GLU A 269 3.76 9.56 -8.50
N ARG A 270 4.37 9.25 -9.65
CA ARG A 270 4.98 7.92 -9.88
C ARG A 270 6.10 7.63 -8.89
N ALA A 271 7.01 8.58 -8.65
CA ALA A 271 8.07 8.45 -7.65
C ALA A 271 7.50 8.19 -6.24
N ALA A 272 6.47 8.94 -5.85
CA ALA A 272 5.81 8.78 -4.56
C ALA A 272 5.18 7.39 -4.42
N ARG A 273 4.43 6.93 -5.42
CA ARG A 273 3.82 5.59 -5.43
C ARG A 273 4.88 4.48 -5.38
N LEU A 274 5.95 4.58 -6.17
CA LEU A 274 7.06 3.61 -6.14
C LEU A 274 7.73 3.54 -4.77
N ALA A 275 8.04 4.70 -4.16
CA ALA A 275 8.68 4.75 -2.87
C ALA A 275 7.81 4.17 -1.74
N LEU A 276 6.51 4.47 -1.75
CA LEU A 276 5.59 3.91 -0.77
C LEU A 276 5.36 2.40 -0.99
N PHE A 277 5.30 1.97 -2.25
CA PHE A 277 5.13 0.57 -2.58
C PHE A 277 6.36 -0.27 -2.22
N LEU A 278 7.54 0.12 -2.68
CA LEU A 278 8.76 -0.68 -2.52
C LEU A 278 9.47 -0.46 -1.18
N TRP A 279 9.46 0.77 -0.67
CA TRP A 279 10.22 1.15 0.53
C TRP A 279 9.33 1.54 1.71
N SER A 280 8.01 1.66 1.51
CA SER A 280 7.06 2.17 2.50
C SER A 280 7.56 3.44 3.17
N SER A 281 8.12 4.35 2.38
CA SER A 281 8.78 5.59 2.85
C SER A 281 8.80 6.66 1.74
N VAL A 282 9.47 7.78 2.01
CA VAL A 282 9.70 8.85 1.04
C VAL A 282 10.72 8.45 -0.05
N PRO A 283 10.61 8.98 -1.27
CA PRO A 283 11.59 8.80 -2.33
C PRO A 283 12.94 9.42 -1.93
N ASP A 284 14.01 8.86 -2.47
CA ASP A 284 15.34 9.47 -2.40
C ASP A 284 15.52 10.53 -3.50
N ASP A 285 16.62 11.29 -3.41
CA ASP A 285 16.90 12.35 -4.37
C ASP A 285 17.07 11.80 -5.79
N THR A 286 17.70 10.63 -5.94
CA THR A 286 17.83 9.92 -7.23
C THR A 286 16.49 9.68 -7.91
N LEU A 287 15.49 9.20 -7.17
CA LEU A 287 14.15 8.94 -7.72
C LEU A 287 13.42 10.25 -8.03
N LEU A 288 13.61 11.29 -7.23
CA LEU A 288 13.03 12.62 -7.47
C LEU A 288 13.68 13.33 -8.67
N ASP A 289 14.97 13.11 -8.92
CA ASP A 289 15.66 13.60 -10.11
C ASP A 289 15.17 12.88 -11.37
N ALA A 290 15.02 11.56 -11.31
CA ALA A 290 14.41 10.77 -12.39
C ALA A 290 12.97 11.23 -12.70
N ALA A 291 12.20 11.58 -11.66
CA ALA A 291 10.87 12.19 -11.81
C ALA A 291 10.95 13.55 -12.52
N ALA A 292 11.85 14.42 -12.09
CA ALA A 292 12.02 15.76 -12.65
C ALA A 292 12.44 15.73 -14.13
N ASN A 293 13.30 14.77 -14.51
CA ASN A 293 13.84 14.61 -15.87
C ASN A 293 12.89 13.84 -16.81
N GLY A 294 11.71 13.43 -16.33
CA GLY A 294 10.73 12.66 -17.10
C GLY A 294 11.16 11.21 -17.38
N GLU A 295 12.18 10.70 -16.70
CA GLU A 295 12.66 9.32 -16.86
C GLU A 295 11.60 8.31 -16.40
N LEU A 296 10.86 8.62 -15.32
CA LEU A 296 9.79 7.78 -14.80
C LEU A 296 8.55 7.70 -15.71
N MET A 297 8.50 8.53 -16.76
CA MET A 297 7.45 8.48 -17.77
C MET A 297 7.78 7.47 -18.88
N ARG A 298 9.02 6.99 -18.96
CA ARG A 298 9.49 6.02 -19.95
C ARG A 298 9.62 4.63 -19.32
N PRO A 299 9.25 3.54 -20.01
CA PRO A 299 9.37 2.19 -19.46
C PRO A 299 10.79 1.84 -18.99
N GLU A 300 11.81 2.25 -19.74
CA GLU A 300 13.21 1.95 -19.44
C GLU A 300 13.67 2.66 -18.16
N GLY A 301 13.33 3.94 -18.02
CA GLY A 301 13.66 4.73 -16.83
C GLY A 301 12.92 4.23 -15.59
N LEU A 302 11.65 3.85 -15.75
CA LEU A 302 10.85 3.23 -14.69
C LEU A 302 11.47 1.90 -14.22
N ASN A 303 11.77 1.00 -15.15
CA ASN A 303 12.34 -0.32 -14.84
C ASN A 303 13.70 -0.20 -14.16
N SER A 304 14.56 0.72 -14.65
CA SER A 304 15.86 0.97 -14.03
C SER A 304 15.74 1.43 -12.58
N GLN A 305 14.77 2.29 -12.26
CA GLN A 305 14.55 2.74 -10.88
C GLN A 305 13.95 1.63 -10.01
N VAL A 306 13.01 0.83 -10.53
CA VAL A 306 12.45 -0.33 -9.81
C VAL A 306 13.55 -1.31 -9.42
N GLU A 307 14.40 -1.71 -10.36
CA GLU A 307 15.51 -2.63 -10.08
C GLU A 307 16.48 -2.07 -9.04
N ARG A 308 16.85 -0.79 -9.15
CA ARG A 308 17.70 -0.12 -8.18
C ARG A 308 17.07 -0.14 -6.79
N MET A 309 15.78 0.16 -6.70
CA MET A 309 15.06 0.21 -5.43
C MET A 309 14.89 -1.16 -4.80
N LEU A 310 14.70 -2.22 -5.60
CA LEU A 310 14.64 -3.60 -5.11
C LEU A 310 15.97 -4.09 -4.55
N ARG A 311 17.11 -3.63 -5.11
CA ARG A 311 18.46 -3.92 -4.61
C ARG A 311 18.82 -3.12 -3.35
N ASP A 312 18.12 -2.05 -3.04
CA ASP A 312 18.33 -1.26 -1.83
C ASP A 312 17.79 -1.99 -0.59
N GLY A 313 18.50 -1.91 0.53
CA GLY A 313 18.08 -2.55 1.78
C GLY A 313 16.71 -2.11 2.30
N LYS A 314 16.20 -0.95 1.87
CA LYS A 314 14.83 -0.49 2.15
C LYS A 314 13.75 -1.37 1.52
N SER A 315 14.04 -2.15 0.48
CA SER A 315 13.07 -3.05 -0.16
C SER A 315 12.55 -4.14 0.79
N LYS A 316 13.27 -4.43 1.88
CA LYS A 316 12.78 -5.29 2.98
C LYS A 316 11.45 -4.79 3.56
N ALA A 317 11.17 -3.48 3.47
CA ALA A 317 9.89 -2.91 3.89
C ALA A 317 8.73 -3.46 3.07
N LEU A 318 8.91 -3.72 1.76
CA LEU A 318 7.88 -4.36 0.93
C LEU A 318 7.56 -5.75 1.49
N ALA A 319 8.56 -6.59 1.71
CA ALA A 319 8.35 -7.94 2.24
C ALA A 319 7.62 -7.91 3.58
N ARG A 320 8.12 -7.11 4.53
CA ARG A 320 7.53 -6.96 5.87
C ARG A 320 6.10 -6.42 5.83
N ASN A 321 5.86 -5.35 5.08
CA ASN A 321 4.56 -4.69 5.10
C ASN A 321 3.52 -5.45 4.28
N PHE A 322 3.89 -5.93 3.09
CA PHE A 322 2.98 -6.68 2.22
C PHE A 322 2.59 -8.02 2.84
N THR A 323 3.56 -8.85 3.25
CA THR A 323 3.24 -10.16 3.85
C THR A 323 2.56 -10.02 5.20
N GLY A 324 2.95 -9.01 5.99
CA GLY A 324 2.32 -8.72 7.27
C GLY A 324 0.82 -8.42 7.16
N GLN A 325 0.39 -7.80 6.07
CA GLN A 325 -1.01 -7.51 5.76
C GLN A 325 -1.68 -8.71 5.06
N TRP A 326 -1.11 -9.16 3.94
CA TRP A 326 -1.68 -10.21 3.09
C TRP A 326 -1.90 -11.53 3.84
N LEU A 327 -0.90 -11.98 4.61
CA LEU A 327 -0.98 -13.21 5.42
C LEU A 327 -1.42 -12.92 6.86
N GLN A 328 -1.82 -11.68 7.17
CA GLN A 328 -2.20 -11.21 8.50
C GLN A 328 -1.17 -11.51 9.60
N LEU A 329 0.12 -11.58 9.26
CA LEU A 329 1.18 -11.95 10.21
C LEU A 329 1.26 -10.96 11.37
N ARG A 330 0.80 -9.71 11.20
CA ARG A 330 0.70 -8.71 12.28
C ARG A 330 -0.12 -9.21 13.47
N ASN A 331 -1.10 -10.10 13.25
CA ASN A 331 -1.94 -10.69 14.30
C ASN A 331 -1.19 -11.69 15.18
N LEU A 332 -0.04 -12.22 14.76
CA LEU A 332 0.74 -13.15 15.59
C LEU A 332 1.21 -12.50 16.91
N LYS A 333 1.33 -11.18 16.95
CA LYS A 333 1.66 -10.43 18.17
C LYS A 333 0.51 -10.44 19.19
N THR A 334 -0.74 -10.52 18.75
CA THR A 334 -1.91 -10.51 19.64
C THR A 334 -2.26 -11.91 20.15
N ILE A 335 -1.77 -12.95 19.47
CA ILE A 335 -1.93 -14.34 19.91
C ILE A 335 -0.96 -14.64 21.06
N GLN A 336 -1.52 -15.00 22.22
CA GLN A 336 -0.78 -15.41 23.39
C GLN A 336 -1.16 -16.85 23.77
N PRO A 337 -0.38 -17.85 23.33
CA PRO A 337 -0.57 -19.22 23.77
C PRO A 337 -0.38 -19.34 25.29
N ASP A 338 -1.14 -20.24 25.92
CA ASP A 338 -0.99 -20.55 27.35
C ASP A 338 0.46 -20.99 27.64
N PRO A 339 1.24 -20.24 28.44
CA PRO A 339 2.63 -20.55 28.71
C PRO A 339 2.83 -21.87 29.46
N MET A 340 1.82 -22.34 30.22
CA MET A 340 1.89 -23.64 30.89
C MET A 340 1.77 -24.80 29.90
N ARG A 341 0.98 -24.62 28.84
CA ARG A 341 0.77 -25.64 27.80
C ARG A 341 1.83 -25.59 26.70
N PHE A 342 2.33 -24.39 26.39
CA PHE A 342 3.28 -24.15 25.32
C PHE A 342 4.51 -23.33 25.79
N PRO A 343 5.29 -23.84 26.76
CA PRO A 343 6.39 -23.09 27.36
C PRO A 343 7.51 -22.70 26.38
N GLY A 344 7.60 -23.38 25.23
CA GLY A 344 8.56 -23.06 24.17
C GLY A 344 8.18 -21.86 23.31
N ILE A 345 6.91 -21.42 23.32
CA ILE A 345 6.45 -20.30 22.49
C ILE A 345 6.63 -18.98 23.24
N THR A 346 7.81 -18.41 23.07
CA THR A 346 8.17 -17.10 23.62
C THR A 346 7.90 -15.97 22.62
N GLU A 347 7.82 -14.72 23.09
CA GLU A 347 7.74 -13.55 22.19
C GLU A 347 8.90 -13.51 21.20
N ALA A 348 10.12 -13.80 21.67
CA ALA A 348 11.30 -13.86 20.81
C ALA A 348 11.19 -14.96 19.74
N LEU A 349 10.56 -16.10 20.04
CA LEU A 349 10.30 -17.13 19.03
C LEU A 349 9.26 -16.68 18.00
N LYS A 350 8.18 -16.03 18.44
CA LYS A 350 7.16 -15.48 17.53
C LYS A 350 7.76 -14.42 16.59
N GLU A 351 8.64 -13.57 17.09
CA GLU A 351 9.41 -12.62 16.27
C GLU A 351 10.26 -13.32 15.22
N ASP A 352 10.86 -14.47 15.56
CA ASP A 352 11.61 -15.21 14.56
C ASP A 352 10.70 -15.89 13.53
N MET A 353 9.58 -16.49 13.94
CA MET A 353 8.60 -17.09 13.02
C MET A 353 8.11 -16.05 12.00
N LEU A 354 7.91 -14.81 12.44
CA LEU A 354 7.64 -13.68 11.55
C LEU A 354 8.80 -13.42 10.59
N GLY A 355 10.02 -13.36 11.13
CA GLY A 355 11.23 -13.14 10.34
C GLY A 355 11.50 -14.24 9.30
N GLU A 356 11.08 -15.48 9.54
CA GLU A 356 11.15 -16.57 8.56
C GLU A 356 10.27 -16.27 7.35
N CYS A 357 9.00 -15.90 7.57
CA CYS A 357 8.10 -15.53 6.48
C CYS A 357 8.62 -14.32 5.71
N GLU A 358 9.12 -13.30 6.41
CA GLU A 358 9.70 -12.10 5.80
C GLU A 358 10.96 -12.42 4.98
N ALA A 359 11.85 -13.28 5.49
CA ALA A 359 13.07 -13.68 4.81
C ALA A 359 12.78 -14.53 3.57
N PHE A 360 11.81 -15.46 3.67
CA PHE A 360 11.36 -16.28 2.55
C PHE A 360 10.82 -15.42 1.41
N PHE A 361 9.89 -14.51 1.73
CA PHE A 361 9.30 -13.61 0.74
C PHE A 361 10.34 -12.66 0.15
N SER A 362 11.22 -12.10 1.00
CA SER A 362 12.31 -11.23 0.55
C SER A 362 13.22 -11.95 -0.46
N ASN A 363 13.62 -13.20 -0.18
CA ASN A 363 14.45 -13.97 -1.08
C ASN A 363 13.76 -14.20 -2.44
N MET A 364 12.48 -14.57 -2.42
CA MET A 364 11.76 -14.84 -3.66
C MET A 364 11.61 -13.57 -4.51
N LEU A 365 11.44 -12.40 -3.89
CA LEU A 365 11.47 -11.11 -4.60
C LEU A 365 12.84 -10.78 -5.19
N THR A 366 13.92 -10.96 -4.41
CA THR A 366 15.26 -10.57 -4.85
C THR A 366 15.85 -11.51 -5.89
N GLU A 367 15.58 -12.81 -5.77
CA GLU A 367 16.05 -13.84 -6.72
C GLU A 367 15.12 -13.99 -7.93
N ASN A 368 14.00 -13.25 -7.97
CA ASN A 368 12.96 -13.42 -8.98
C ASN A 368 12.52 -14.88 -9.12
N GLY A 369 12.27 -15.52 -7.97
CA GLY A 369 11.89 -16.93 -7.88
C GLY A 369 10.50 -17.18 -8.49
N PRO A 370 10.21 -18.41 -8.94
CA PRO A 370 8.91 -18.75 -9.49
C PRO A 370 7.84 -18.62 -8.40
N ILE A 371 6.67 -18.08 -8.76
CA ILE A 371 5.55 -17.92 -7.81
C ILE A 371 5.08 -19.25 -7.21
N THR A 372 5.37 -20.38 -7.89
CA THR A 372 5.08 -21.72 -7.38
C THR A 372 5.82 -22.02 -6.09
N ASP A 373 7.01 -21.43 -5.87
CA ASP A 373 7.83 -21.67 -4.68
C ASP A 373 7.10 -21.30 -3.38
N PHE A 374 6.12 -20.39 -3.41
CA PHE A 374 5.25 -20.13 -2.26
C PHE A 374 4.50 -21.37 -1.76
N ILE A 375 4.21 -22.29 -2.67
CA ILE A 375 3.47 -23.53 -2.39
C ILE A 375 4.42 -24.71 -2.38
N ASP A 376 5.39 -24.76 -3.30
CA ASP A 376 6.19 -25.96 -3.58
C ASP A 376 7.71 -25.85 -3.31
N SER A 377 8.19 -24.77 -2.66
CA SER A 377 9.60 -24.62 -2.27
C SER A 377 10.16 -25.76 -1.42
N ARG A 378 11.39 -26.19 -1.75
CA ARG A 378 12.18 -27.14 -0.95
C ARG A 378 13.15 -26.47 0.01
N TYR A 379 12.82 -25.26 0.46
CA TYR A 379 13.68 -24.52 1.39
C TYR A 379 12.87 -23.55 2.24
N THR A 380 13.43 -23.17 3.39
CA THR A 380 12.96 -22.07 4.23
C THR A 380 14.14 -21.22 4.73
N PHE A 381 13.87 -20.21 5.56
CA PHE A 381 14.88 -19.39 6.23
C PHE A 381 14.73 -19.47 7.74
N VAL A 382 15.78 -19.94 8.41
CA VAL A 382 15.78 -20.11 9.86
C VAL A 382 17.03 -19.50 10.50
N ASN A 383 16.86 -18.95 11.69
CA ASN A 383 17.97 -18.59 12.56
C ASN A 383 18.26 -19.74 13.56
N ASP A 384 19.23 -19.56 14.46
CA ASP A 384 19.59 -20.61 15.43
C ASP A 384 18.43 -21.01 16.36
N ARG A 385 17.61 -20.04 16.80
CA ARG A 385 16.50 -20.28 17.73
C ARG A 385 15.35 -21.03 17.05
N LEU A 386 14.96 -20.65 15.83
CA LEU A 386 13.97 -21.39 15.04
C LEU A 386 14.45 -22.77 14.67
N ALA A 387 15.70 -22.91 14.22
CA ALA A 387 16.23 -24.22 13.88
C ALA A 387 16.21 -25.17 15.07
N GLN A 388 16.57 -24.68 16.27
CA GLN A 388 16.44 -25.47 17.49
C GLN A 388 14.98 -25.85 17.77
N PHE A 389 14.04 -24.93 17.60
CA PHE A 389 12.62 -25.17 17.84
C PHE A 389 12.01 -26.18 16.85
N TYR A 390 12.38 -26.10 15.57
CA TYR A 390 11.93 -27.03 14.51
C TYR A 390 12.73 -28.33 14.45
N GLY A 391 13.81 -28.47 15.22
CA GLY A 391 14.67 -29.66 15.20
C GLY A 391 15.62 -29.72 14.00
N TYR A 392 15.87 -28.59 13.33
CA TYR A 392 16.80 -28.48 12.20
C TYR A 392 18.25 -28.36 12.67
N LYS A 393 19.16 -28.96 11.90
CA LYS A 393 20.61 -28.86 12.15
C LYS A 393 21.22 -27.84 11.21
N LEU A 394 21.62 -26.69 11.75
CA LEU A 394 22.35 -25.66 11.00
C LEU A 394 23.86 -25.76 11.27
N PRO A 395 24.71 -25.47 10.26
CA PRO A 395 26.14 -25.26 10.49
C PRO A 395 26.37 -24.17 11.54
N LYS A 396 27.36 -24.35 12.43
CA LYS A 396 27.69 -23.33 13.43
C LYS A 396 28.36 -22.13 12.75
N VAL A 397 27.64 -21.03 12.64
CA VAL A 397 28.15 -19.75 12.11
C VAL A 397 27.81 -18.67 13.14
N ARG A 398 28.81 -17.87 13.55
CA ARG A 398 28.56 -16.77 14.49
C ARG A 398 27.74 -15.67 13.83
N ASN A 399 26.70 -15.19 14.53
CA ASN A 399 25.87 -14.04 14.15
C ASN A 399 25.22 -14.12 12.76
N ALA A 400 24.85 -15.32 12.31
CA ALA A 400 24.44 -15.52 10.92
C ALA A 400 23.03 -14.99 10.58
N GLY A 401 22.22 -14.60 11.57
CA GLY A 401 20.83 -14.22 11.33
C GLY A 401 20.00 -15.36 10.72
N PHE A 402 19.05 -15.02 9.86
CA PHE A 402 18.29 -15.98 9.06
C PHE A 402 19.16 -16.56 7.94
N ARG A 403 19.10 -17.88 7.77
CA ARG A 403 19.83 -18.62 6.74
C ARG A 403 18.90 -19.57 6.01
N ARG A 404 19.16 -19.75 4.72
CA ARG A 404 18.50 -20.78 3.92
C ARG A 404 18.73 -22.16 4.54
N PHE A 405 17.67 -22.94 4.62
CA PHE A 405 17.67 -24.34 5.01
C PHE A 405 16.91 -25.12 3.94
N ASP A 406 17.61 -25.99 3.21
CA ASP A 406 17.02 -26.84 2.20
C ASP A 406 16.47 -28.13 2.83
N PHE A 407 15.21 -28.45 2.55
CA PHE A 407 14.56 -29.67 3.01
C PHE A 407 15.10 -30.89 2.27
N THR A 408 15.23 -32.01 2.99
CA THR A 408 15.74 -33.28 2.43
C THR A 408 14.63 -34.21 1.94
N ASP A 409 13.38 -33.89 2.25
CA ASP A 409 12.18 -34.58 1.81
C ASP A 409 11.05 -33.57 1.54
N ASP A 410 9.90 -34.05 1.08
CA ASP A 410 8.74 -33.21 0.77
C ASP A 410 7.91 -32.83 2.02
N ARG A 411 8.35 -33.19 3.25
CA ARG A 411 7.61 -32.88 4.47
C ARG A 411 7.98 -31.49 4.98
N ARG A 412 6.98 -30.63 5.04
CA ARG A 412 7.11 -29.23 5.47
C ARG A 412 6.27 -29.03 6.72
N GLY A 413 6.83 -29.40 7.86
CA GLY A 413 6.15 -29.36 9.17
C GLY A 413 5.56 -30.70 9.57
#